data_AF-A0A9Q9SQM0-F1
#
_entry.id   AF-A0A9Q9SQM0-F1
#
_cell.length_a   1.000
_cell.length_b   1.000
_cell.length_c   1.000
_cell.angle_alpha   90.00
_cell.angle_beta   90.00
_cell.angle_gamma   90.00
#
_symmetry.space_group_name_H-M   'P 1'
#
loop_
_entity.id
_entity.type
_entity.pdbx_description
1 polymer ?
#
loop_
_entity_poly.entity_id
_entity_poly.type
_entity_poly.pdbx_seq_one_letter_code
_entity_poly.pdbx_strand_id
1 'polypeptide(L)'
;MRPRLSLLLACLPMWACDSTASELELSGGITIELPNYAHRRTSFDGSTCVDVGKKDFFFVVCFSGRRLSESARDNGFKKYSDISSEDMGRVQPLPSEAYVFVTGGSYGWLYPTKHRRLGEFDVYEVDNVLCRDDSPGLGQPATCYTAALSSHVIRNLPLSIYVDTIIEKHLGPVNEISAMAKFHIESIREFIKKLKIHTGNVER
;
A
#
# COMPACT_ATOMS: atom_id res chain seq x y z
N MET A 1 55.36 -16.81 -37.97
CA MET A 1 54.30 -15.79 -38.06
C MET A 1 52.97 -16.47 -37.79
N ARG A 2 52.30 -16.16 -36.67
CA ARG A 2 50.96 -16.68 -36.31
C ARG A 2 49.99 -15.51 -36.33
N PRO A 3 48.79 -15.62 -36.90
CA PRO A 3 47.80 -14.56 -36.81
C PRO A 3 47.17 -14.57 -35.41
N ARG A 4 47.02 -13.40 -34.80
CA ARG A 4 46.23 -13.20 -33.59
C ARG A 4 44.76 -13.11 -34.00
N LEU A 5 43.95 -14.03 -33.48
CA LEU A 5 42.50 -14.02 -33.61
C LEU A 5 41.96 -13.00 -32.59
N SER A 6 41.54 -11.81 -33.07
CA SER A 6 40.87 -10.82 -32.23
C SER A 6 39.43 -11.26 -31.98
N LEU A 7 39.11 -11.67 -30.75
CA LEU A 7 37.74 -11.80 -30.27
C LEU A 7 37.17 -10.38 -30.09
N LEU A 8 36.27 -9.97 -30.98
CA LEU A 8 35.38 -8.83 -30.76
C LEU A 8 34.25 -9.28 -29.84
N LEU A 9 34.35 -8.96 -28.55
CA LEU A 9 33.20 -9.00 -27.64
C LEU A 9 32.22 -7.90 -28.08
N ALA A 10 31.13 -8.30 -28.73
CA ALA A 10 29.98 -7.43 -28.95
C ALA A 10 29.25 -7.26 -27.61
N CYS A 11 29.57 -6.19 -26.88
CA CYS A 11 28.73 -5.71 -25.78
C CYS A 11 27.42 -5.21 -26.39
N LEU A 12 26.39 -6.06 -26.38
CA LEU A 12 25.02 -5.60 -26.59
C LEU A 12 24.68 -4.61 -25.47
N PRO A 13 24.23 -3.39 -25.77
CA PRO A 13 23.72 -2.50 -24.74
C PRO A 13 22.47 -3.16 -24.16
N MET A 14 22.57 -3.63 -22.93
CA MET A 14 21.39 -3.95 -22.13
C MET A 14 20.60 -2.65 -22.02
N TRP A 15 19.51 -2.54 -22.77
CA TRP A 15 18.46 -1.57 -22.49
C TRP A 15 17.94 -1.88 -21.09
N ALA A 16 18.50 -1.20 -20.09
CA ALA A 16 17.80 -0.99 -18.84
C ALA A 16 16.52 -0.22 -19.21
N CYS A 17 15.36 -0.87 -19.07
CA CYS A 17 14.10 -0.15 -19.07
C CYS A 17 14.11 0.74 -17.83
N ASP A 18 14.53 1.98 -18.00
CA ASP A 18 14.25 3.02 -17.03
C ASP A 18 12.72 3.14 -16.94
N SER A 19 12.20 2.57 -15.87
CA SER A 19 10.84 2.77 -15.39
C SER A 19 10.70 4.27 -15.12
N THR A 20 10.25 5.05 -16.10
CA THR A 20 10.02 6.49 -15.92
C THR A 20 8.98 6.69 -14.84
N ALA A 21 9.37 7.37 -13.76
CA ALA A 21 8.44 7.78 -12.73
C ALA A 21 7.32 8.63 -13.34
N SER A 22 6.09 8.38 -12.92
CA SER A 22 4.91 9.12 -13.35
C SER A 22 4.47 10.03 -12.22
N GLU A 23 4.04 11.24 -12.55
CA GLU A 23 3.50 12.18 -11.58
C GLU A 23 1.97 12.05 -11.50
N LEU A 24 1.45 12.11 -10.29
CA LEU A 24 0.02 12.20 -10.01
C LEU A 24 -0.26 13.48 -9.24
N GLU A 25 -0.92 14.41 -9.92
CA GLU A 25 -1.42 15.63 -9.31
C GLU A 25 -2.72 15.36 -8.53
N LEU A 26 -2.70 15.75 -7.26
CA LEU A 26 -3.82 15.75 -6.35
C LEU A 26 -4.29 17.19 -6.09
N SER A 27 -5.47 17.31 -5.51
CA SER A 27 -6.02 18.58 -5.03
C SER A 27 -5.07 19.26 -4.04
N GLY A 28 -5.06 20.59 -4.02
CA GLY A 28 -4.29 21.37 -3.03
C GLY A 28 -2.79 21.49 -3.33
N GLY A 29 -2.38 21.28 -4.59
CA GLY A 29 -0.99 21.45 -5.01
C GLY A 29 -0.06 20.33 -4.54
N ILE A 30 -0.61 19.16 -4.23
CA ILE A 30 0.17 17.97 -3.85
C ILE A 30 0.40 17.15 -5.11
N THR A 31 1.67 16.94 -5.48
CA THR A 31 2.07 16.03 -6.54
C THR A 31 2.77 14.84 -5.92
N ILE A 32 2.39 13.64 -6.35
CA ILE A 32 3.02 12.40 -5.91
C ILE A 32 3.77 11.81 -7.09
N GLU A 33 5.05 11.55 -6.90
CA GLU A 33 5.84 10.77 -7.84
C GLU A 33 5.69 9.29 -7.51
N LEU A 34 5.23 8.50 -8.48
CA LEU A 34 5.00 7.09 -8.33
C LEU A 34 5.47 6.30 -9.58
N PRO A 35 6.12 5.14 -9.39
CA PRO A 35 6.60 4.34 -10.51
C PRO A 35 5.46 3.50 -11.15
N ASN A 36 5.33 3.59 -12.47
CA ASN A 36 4.55 2.68 -13.33
C ASN A 36 3.13 2.32 -12.83
N TYR A 37 2.26 3.31 -12.68
CA TYR A 37 0.83 3.02 -12.51
C TYR A 37 0.12 2.91 -13.87
N ALA A 38 -0.90 2.06 -13.95
CA ALA A 38 -1.58 1.78 -15.21
C ALA A 38 -2.90 2.57 -15.37
N HIS A 39 -3.75 2.56 -14.34
CA HIS A 39 -5.10 3.09 -14.41
C HIS A 39 -5.36 4.02 -13.23
N ARG A 40 -6.03 5.16 -13.48
CA ARG A 40 -6.50 6.10 -12.45
C ARG A 40 -8.03 5.99 -12.34
N ARG A 41 -8.54 5.94 -11.12
CA ARG A 41 -9.98 5.97 -10.81
C ARG A 41 -10.25 6.84 -9.59
N THR A 42 -11.49 7.28 -9.45
CA THR A 42 -11.95 7.96 -8.23
C THR A 42 -12.79 6.97 -7.42
N SER A 43 -12.46 6.82 -6.15
CA SER A 43 -13.23 5.98 -5.22
C SER A 43 -14.43 6.73 -4.64
N PHE A 44 -15.32 6.00 -3.98
CA PHE A 44 -16.56 6.55 -3.43
C PHE A 44 -16.32 7.61 -2.35
N ASP A 45 -15.22 7.52 -1.60
CA ASP A 45 -14.85 8.49 -0.56
C ASP A 45 -14.14 9.75 -1.12
N GLY A 46 -14.08 9.86 -2.46
CA GLY A 46 -13.41 10.95 -3.18
C GLY A 46 -11.90 10.76 -3.35
N SER A 47 -11.30 9.69 -2.82
CA SER A 47 -9.87 9.43 -2.99
C SER A 47 -9.54 9.08 -4.44
N THR A 48 -8.39 9.54 -4.93
CA THR A 48 -7.85 9.14 -6.23
C THR A 48 -7.10 7.82 -6.06
N CYS A 49 -7.53 6.76 -6.74
CA CYS A 49 -6.87 5.47 -6.70
C CYS A 49 -6.17 5.15 -8.01
N VAL A 50 -5.06 4.43 -7.90
CA VAL A 50 -4.32 3.91 -9.04
C VAL A 50 -4.04 2.42 -8.88
N ASP A 51 -4.04 1.70 -10.00
CA ASP A 51 -3.56 0.32 -10.03
C ASP A 51 -2.08 0.30 -10.37
N VAL A 52 -1.27 -0.29 -9.49
CA VAL A 52 0.17 -0.48 -9.69
C VAL A 52 0.44 -1.91 -10.08
N GLY A 53 0.89 -2.10 -11.32
CA GLY A 53 1.25 -3.40 -11.86
C GLY A 53 2.67 -3.78 -11.49
N LYS A 54 2.85 -5.00 -10.99
CA LYS A 54 4.14 -5.68 -10.91
C LYS A 54 4.06 -6.99 -11.68
N LYS A 55 5.21 -7.58 -11.97
CA LYS A 55 5.24 -8.90 -12.59
C LYS A 55 4.49 -9.87 -11.67
N ASP A 56 3.45 -10.51 -12.21
CA ASP A 56 2.64 -11.55 -11.57
C ASP A 56 1.66 -11.11 -10.44
N PHE A 57 1.58 -9.80 -10.10
CA PHE A 57 0.55 -9.29 -9.19
C PHE A 57 0.31 -7.78 -9.36
N PHE A 58 -0.84 -7.28 -8.88
CA PHE A 58 -1.15 -5.86 -8.85
C PHE A 58 -1.62 -5.45 -7.45
N PHE A 59 -1.54 -4.16 -7.14
CA PHE A 59 -2.10 -3.61 -5.91
C PHE A 59 -2.68 -2.23 -6.19
N VAL A 60 -3.63 -1.83 -5.35
CA VAL A 60 -4.32 -0.56 -5.44
C VAL A 60 -3.69 0.41 -4.46
N VAL A 61 -3.46 1.64 -4.91
CA VAL A 61 -3.01 2.75 -4.06
C VAL A 61 -4.02 3.88 -4.16
N CYS A 62 -4.65 4.26 -3.05
CA CYS A 62 -5.61 5.34 -2.97
C CYS A 62 -5.05 6.52 -2.19
N PHE A 63 -5.20 7.72 -2.73
CA PHE A 63 -4.73 8.97 -2.17
C PHE A 63 -5.93 9.84 -1.77
N SER A 64 -6.05 10.12 -0.48
CA SER A 64 -7.10 10.99 0.08
C SER A 64 -6.51 12.34 0.45
N GLY A 65 -7.16 13.44 0.03
CA GLY A 65 -6.79 14.81 0.41
C GLY A 65 -7.16 15.19 1.86
N ARG A 66 -7.23 14.20 2.74
CA ARG A 66 -7.57 14.31 4.17
C ARG A 66 -6.45 13.69 4.98
N ARG A 67 -6.28 14.13 6.23
CA ARG A 67 -5.28 13.51 7.12
C ARG A 67 -5.70 12.09 7.47
N LEU A 68 -4.73 11.24 7.81
CA LEU A 68 -5.01 9.87 8.27
C LEU A 68 -6.00 9.87 9.45
N SER A 69 -5.87 10.81 10.39
CA SER A 69 -6.82 10.93 11.51
C SER A 69 -8.26 11.23 11.11
N GLU A 70 -8.50 11.71 9.89
CA GLU A 70 -9.81 12.14 9.38
C GLU A 70 -10.42 11.11 8.41
N SER A 71 -9.58 10.40 7.63
CA SER A 71 -10.02 9.46 6.58
C SER A 71 -9.86 7.99 6.95
N ALA A 72 -9.12 7.67 8.03
CA ALA A 72 -8.83 6.28 8.43
C ALA A 72 -10.10 5.45 8.54
N ARG A 73 -11.12 5.99 9.21
CA ARG A 73 -12.39 5.29 9.46
C ARG A 73 -13.09 4.88 8.18
N ASP A 74 -13.08 5.73 7.17
CA ASP A 74 -13.73 5.48 5.88
C ASP A 74 -13.00 4.38 5.09
N ASN A 75 -11.74 4.10 5.46
CA ASN A 75 -10.86 3.13 4.82
C ASN A 75 -10.59 1.91 5.72
N GLY A 76 -11.42 1.69 6.75
CA GLY A 76 -11.34 0.50 7.61
C GLY A 76 -10.32 0.59 8.75
N PHE A 77 -9.66 1.72 8.95
CA PHE A 77 -8.71 1.92 10.05
C PHE A 77 -9.35 2.71 11.20
N LYS A 78 -9.10 2.30 12.44
CA LYS A 78 -9.51 3.05 13.64
C LYS A 78 -8.34 3.18 14.59
N LYS A 79 -8.23 4.30 15.30
CA LYS A 79 -7.29 4.37 16.44
C LYS A 79 -7.78 3.44 17.53
N TYR A 80 -6.85 2.85 18.27
CA TYR A 80 -7.16 1.97 19.39
C TYR A 80 -7.92 2.72 20.48
N SER A 81 -7.65 4.02 20.69
CA SER A 81 -8.46 4.87 21.59
C SER A 81 -9.93 5.00 21.20
N ASP A 82 -10.27 4.73 19.93
CA ASP A 82 -11.58 5.04 19.34
C ASP A 82 -12.45 3.79 19.15
N ILE A 83 -11.95 2.59 19.50
CA ILE A 83 -12.74 1.35 19.50
C ILE A 83 -13.46 1.17 20.84
N SER A 84 -14.53 0.38 20.86
CA SER A 84 -15.31 0.11 22.07
C SER A 84 -14.47 -0.67 23.10
N SER A 85 -14.83 -0.58 24.38
CA SER A 85 -14.20 -1.39 25.42
C SER A 85 -14.36 -2.90 25.17
N GLU A 86 -15.48 -3.31 24.55
CA GLU A 86 -15.71 -4.69 24.12
C GLU A 86 -14.69 -5.09 23.03
N ASP A 87 -14.49 -4.25 22.02
CA ASP A 87 -13.52 -4.46 20.94
C ASP A 87 -12.08 -4.48 21.45
N MET A 88 -11.74 -3.62 22.42
CA MET A 88 -10.44 -3.64 23.09
C MET A 88 -10.17 -4.99 23.75
N GLY A 89 -11.20 -5.67 24.28
CA GLY A 89 -11.08 -7.00 24.87
C GLY A 89 -10.90 -8.14 23.85
N ARG A 90 -11.17 -7.88 22.56
CA ARG A 90 -11.02 -8.86 21.47
C ARG A 90 -9.63 -8.85 20.82
N VAL A 91 -8.80 -7.87 21.14
CA VAL A 91 -7.43 -7.74 20.63
C VAL A 91 -6.44 -7.62 21.78
N GLN A 92 -5.17 -7.94 21.51
CA GLN A 92 -4.11 -7.66 22.49
C GLN A 92 -4.08 -6.15 22.82
N PRO A 93 -3.73 -5.76 24.07
CA PRO A 93 -3.58 -4.36 24.42
C PRO A 93 -2.58 -3.64 23.51
N LEU A 94 -2.96 -2.47 23.01
CA LEU A 94 -2.14 -1.63 22.13
C LEU A 94 -2.01 -0.21 22.73
N PRO A 95 -0.98 0.55 22.31
CA PRO A 95 -0.93 1.99 22.59
C PRO A 95 -2.16 2.71 22.05
N SER A 96 -2.61 3.77 22.72
CA SER A 96 -3.83 4.52 22.35
C SER A 96 -3.77 5.09 20.93
N GLU A 97 -2.58 5.46 20.47
CA GLU A 97 -2.30 6.00 19.14
C GLU A 97 -2.13 4.94 18.05
N ALA A 98 -2.10 3.65 18.41
CA ALA A 98 -2.00 2.57 17.44
C ALA A 98 -3.26 2.51 16.59
N TYR A 99 -3.13 2.05 15.35
CA TYR A 99 -4.28 1.77 14.50
C TYR A 99 -4.62 0.27 14.50
N VAL A 100 -5.91 -0.02 14.40
CA VAL A 100 -6.45 -1.35 14.13
C VAL A 100 -7.21 -1.30 12.80
N PHE A 101 -7.09 -2.36 12.02
CA PHE A 101 -7.87 -2.55 10.81
C PHE A 101 -9.15 -3.32 11.14
N VAL A 102 -10.29 -2.89 10.60
CA VAL A 102 -11.62 -3.40 10.90
C VAL A 102 -12.33 -3.78 9.60
N THR A 103 -12.78 -5.03 9.51
CA THR A 103 -13.56 -5.54 8.36
C THR A 103 -14.79 -6.30 8.85
N GLY A 104 -15.90 -6.29 8.10
CA GLY A 104 -17.11 -7.08 8.42
C GLY A 104 -18.17 -6.37 9.29
N GLY A 105 -18.16 -5.04 9.36
CA GLY A 105 -19.25 -4.25 9.97
C GLY A 105 -19.32 -4.34 11.49
N SER A 106 -20.53 -4.44 12.04
CA SER A 106 -20.84 -4.31 13.49
C SER A 106 -20.23 -5.40 14.37
N TYR A 107 -19.94 -6.58 13.80
CA TYR A 107 -19.24 -7.69 14.45
C TYR A 107 -17.89 -7.96 13.77
N GLY A 108 -17.29 -6.88 13.25
CA GLY A 108 -16.13 -6.98 12.40
C GLY A 108 -14.93 -7.62 13.07
N TRP A 109 -14.09 -8.26 12.27
CA TRP A 109 -12.78 -8.73 12.65
C TRP A 109 -11.86 -7.54 12.87
N LEU A 110 -11.12 -7.58 13.97
CA LEU A 110 -10.16 -6.55 14.36
C LEU A 110 -8.76 -7.13 14.17
N TYR A 111 -7.95 -6.42 13.39
CA TYR A 111 -6.58 -6.80 13.16
C TYR A 111 -5.63 -5.72 13.69
N PRO A 112 -4.78 -6.03 14.68
CA PRO A 112 -3.70 -5.15 15.09
C PRO A 112 -2.79 -4.82 13.91
N THR A 113 -2.53 -3.52 13.67
CA THR A 113 -1.56 -3.13 12.65
C THR A 113 -0.15 -3.17 13.21
N LYS A 114 0.82 -3.45 12.33
CA LYS A 114 2.24 -3.26 12.58
C LYS A 114 2.60 -1.83 12.15
N HIS A 115 3.18 -1.06 13.05
CA HIS A 115 3.71 0.27 12.72
C HIS A 115 5.15 0.14 12.21
N ARG A 116 5.43 0.77 11.06
CA ARG A 116 6.76 0.86 10.46
C ARG A 116 7.00 2.23 9.86
N ARG A 117 8.28 2.57 9.70
CA ARG A 117 8.70 3.71 8.88
C ARG A 117 9.27 3.21 7.56
N LEU A 118 8.67 3.62 6.44
CA LEU A 118 9.10 3.26 5.09
C LEU A 118 9.23 4.53 4.25
N GLY A 119 10.44 4.83 3.78
CA GLY A 119 10.69 6.08 3.04
C GLY A 119 10.34 7.30 3.87
N GLU A 120 9.41 8.12 3.38
CA GLU A 120 8.93 9.37 4.01
C GLU A 120 7.61 9.17 4.80
N PHE A 121 7.23 7.92 5.05
CA PHE A 121 5.92 7.56 5.59
C PHE A 121 6.01 6.79 6.91
N ASP A 122 5.12 7.13 7.84
CA ASP A 122 4.69 6.20 8.89
C ASP A 122 3.59 5.30 8.28
N VAL A 123 3.75 4.00 8.43
CA VAL A 123 2.93 2.96 7.78
C VAL A 123 2.33 2.07 8.85
N TYR A 124 1.01 1.92 8.80
CA TYR A 124 0.22 1.02 9.64
C TYR A 124 -0.31 -0.09 8.74
N GLU A 125 0.36 -1.23 8.75
CA GLU A 125 0.07 -2.34 7.84
C GLU A 125 -0.43 -3.56 8.59
N VAL A 126 -1.29 -4.33 7.93
CA VAL A 126 -1.69 -5.65 8.37
C VAL A 126 -1.59 -6.60 7.18
N ASP A 127 -1.00 -7.76 7.44
CA ASP A 127 -0.95 -8.88 6.53
C ASP A 127 -1.99 -9.94 6.97
N ASN A 128 -2.40 -10.79 6.02
CA ASN A 128 -3.29 -11.92 6.29
C ASN A 128 -4.71 -11.52 6.78
N VAL A 129 -5.24 -10.42 6.25
CA VAL A 129 -6.64 -10.01 6.48
C VAL A 129 -7.55 -10.90 5.64
N LEU A 130 -8.63 -11.42 6.24
CA LEU A 130 -9.63 -12.16 5.46
C LEU A 130 -10.41 -11.19 4.57
N CYS A 131 -10.37 -11.45 3.26
CA CYS A 131 -11.05 -10.66 2.26
C CYS A 131 -11.74 -11.55 1.23
N ARG A 132 -12.55 -10.94 0.35
CA ARG A 132 -13.17 -11.63 -0.77
C ARG A 132 -12.35 -11.40 -2.03
N ASP A 133 -12.10 -12.46 -2.79
CA ASP A 133 -11.67 -12.33 -4.18
C ASP A 133 -12.90 -11.96 -5.02
N ASP A 134 -12.93 -10.73 -5.54
CA ASP A 134 -14.01 -10.21 -6.39
C ASP A 134 -13.99 -10.76 -7.82
N SER A 135 -13.22 -11.84 -8.08
CA SER A 135 -13.27 -12.60 -9.33
C SER A 135 -14.71 -13.04 -9.66
N PRO A 136 -15.14 -13.02 -10.94
CA PRO A 136 -16.51 -13.34 -11.32
C PRO A 136 -16.91 -14.77 -10.90
N GLY A 137 -17.74 -14.87 -9.84
CA GLY A 137 -18.16 -16.13 -9.22
C GLY A 137 -18.67 -15.94 -7.79
N LEU A 138 -18.89 -17.04 -7.06
CA LEU A 138 -19.03 -17.01 -5.60
C LEU A 138 -17.67 -16.63 -5.02
N GLY A 139 -17.49 -15.35 -4.67
CA GLY A 139 -16.21 -14.80 -4.19
C GLY A 139 -15.58 -15.71 -3.14
N GLN A 140 -14.39 -16.22 -3.47
CA GLN A 140 -13.67 -17.14 -2.61
C GLN A 140 -12.97 -16.37 -1.48
N PRO A 141 -12.85 -16.95 -0.29
CA PRO A 141 -12.08 -16.34 0.78
C PRO A 141 -10.62 -16.26 0.35
N ALA A 142 -10.05 -15.07 0.48
CA ALA A 142 -8.68 -14.75 0.15
C ALA A 142 -8.00 -14.09 1.37
N THR A 143 -6.68 -13.96 1.30
CA THR A 143 -5.91 -13.18 2.25
C THR A 143 -5.44 -11.90 1.57
N CYS A 144 -5.62 -10.79 2.26
CA CYS A 144 -5.25 -9.47 1.77
C CYS A 144 -4.15 -8.85 2.64
N TYR A 145 -3.40 -7.97 1.99
CA TYR A 145 -2.57 -6.97 2.63
C TYR A 145 -3.28 -5.62 2.55
N THR A 146 -3.33 -4.91 3.66
CA THR A 146 -3.80 -3.52 3.68
C THR A 146 -2.89 -2.65 4.52
N ALA A 147 -2.70 -1.40 4.10
CA ALA A 147 -1.88 -0.45 4.81
C ALA A 147 -2.45 0.97 4.71
N ALA A 148 -2.31 1.72 5.80
CA ALA A 148 -2.56 3.16 5.84
C ALA A 148 -1.26 3.91 6.12
N LEU A 149 -1.04 4.98 5.38
CA LEU A 149 0.19 5.76 5.42
C LEU A 149 -0.10 7.23 5.70
N SER A 150 0.78 7.84 6.49
CA SER A 150 0.86 9.29 6.68
C SER A 150 2.29 9.77 6.46
N SER A 151 2.46 10.95 5.84
CA SER A 151 3.79 11.56 5.72
C SER A 151 4.31 11.93 7.11
N HIS A 152 5.53 11.50 7.44
CA HIS A 152 6.21 11.94 8.68
C HIS A 152 7.16 13.11 8.44
N VAL A 153 7.47 13.41 7.17
CA VAL A 153 8.35 14.52 6.76
C VAL A 153 7.56 15.82 6.75
N ILE A 154 6.41 15.86 6.08
CA ILE A 154 5.55 17.05 6.01
C ILE A 154 4.48 16.92 7.08
N ARG A 155 4.82 17.39 8.29
CA ARG A 155 3.87 17.42 9.41
C ARG A 155 2.62 18.18 8.98
N ASN A 156 1.44 17.64 9.31
CA ASN A 156 0.13 18.23 9.04
C ASN A 156 -0.32 18.27 7.56
N LEU A 157 0.40 17.62 6.64
CA LEU A 157 -0.04 17.44 5.26
C LEU A 157 -1.43 16.77 5.24
N PRO A 158 -2.44 17.37 4.58
CA PRO A 158 -3.76 16.77 4.41
C PRO A 158 -3.71 15.69 3.33
N LEU A 159 -2.94 14.63 3.61
CA LEU A 159 -2.78 13.47 2.73
C LEU A 159 -2.72 12.21 3.58
N SER A 160 -3.53 11.23 3.19
CA SER A 160 -3.40 9.84 3.63
C SER A 160 -3.37 8.94 2.41
N ILE A 161 -2.55 7.90 2.48
CA ILE A 161 -2.42 6.92 1.40
C ILE A 161 -2.87 5.57 1.93
N TYR A 162 -3.67 4.86 1.14
CA TYR A 162 -4.13 3.52 1.44
C TYR A 162 -3.65 2.56 0.38
N VAL A 163 -3.14 1.40 0.80
CA VAL A 163 -2.71 0.34 -0.10
C VAL A 163 -3.51 -0.91 0.20
N ASP A 164 -4.04 -1.54 -0.83
CA ASP A 164 -4.80 -2.79 -0.68
C ASP A 164 -4.47 -3.77 -1.83
N THR A 165 -4.37 -5.05 -1.50
CA THR A 165 -4.27 -6.13 -2.48
C THR A 165 -4.57 -7.50 -1.90
N ILE A 166 -5.02 -8.41 -2.75
CA ILE A 166 -5.05 -9.85 -2.49
C ILE A 166 -3.63 -10.39 -2.59
N ILE A 167 -3.11 -10.96 -1.50
CA ILE A 167 -1.79 -11.60 -1.48
C ILE A 167 -1.87 -13.11 -1.68
N GLU A 168 -2.99 -13.76 -1.32
CA GLU A 168 -3.25 -15.17 -1.62
C GLU A 168 -4.74 -15.42 -1.88
N LYS A 169 -5.06 -16.17 -2.94
CA LYS A 169 -6.44 -16.53 -3.30
C LYS A 169 -6.94 -17.81 -2.63
N HIS A 170 -6.04 -18.67 -2.20
CA HIS A 170 -6.36 -19.95 -1.58
C HIS A 170 -5.77 -19.97 -0.18
N LEU A 171 -6.62 -20.19 0.82
CA LEU A 171 -6.19 -20.29 2.20
C LEU A 171 -5.26 -21.51 2.34
N GLY A 172 -3.98 -21.24 2.55
CA GLY A 172 -3.02 -22.24 3.01
C GLY A 172 -3.34 -22.72 4.44
N PRO A 173 -2.56 -23.66 4.99
CA PRO A 173 -2.68 -24.03 6.39
C PRO A 173 -2.66 -22.80 7.30
N VAL A 174 -3.57 -22.80 8.28
CA VAL A 174 -3.81 -21.68 9.19
C VAL A 174 -2.50 -21.26 9.86
N ASN A 175 -2.11 -20.00 9.67
CA ASN A 175 -0.97 -19.27 10.27
C ASN A 175 0.34 -19.16 9.47
N GLU A 176 0.44 -19.66 8.23
CA GLU A 176 1.66 -19.45 7.44
C GLU A 176 1.40 -18.73 6.12
N ILE A 177 1.94 -17.50 6.02
CA ILE A 177 1.97 -16.73 4.78
C ILE A 177 2.96 -17.41 3.82
N SER A 178 2.52 -17.71 2.61
CA SER A 178 3.36 -18.33 1.57
C SER A 178 4.55 -17.44 1.21
N ALA A 179 5.58 -18.06 0.63
CA ALA A 179 6.73 -17.33 0.10
C ALA A 179 6.31 -16.28 -0.95
N MET A 180 5.26 -16.56 -1.73
CA MET A 180 4.74 -15.65 -2.74
C MET A 180 4.10 -14.41 -2.11
N ALA A 181 3.26 -14.60 -1.11
CA ALA A 181 2.65 -13.48 -0.39
C ALA A 181 3.68 -12.63 0.35
N LYS A 182 4.71 -13.25 0.96
CA LYS A 182 5.85 -12.52 1.53
C LYS A 182 6.55 -11.67 0.47
N PHE A 183 6.79 -12.23 -0.72
CA PHE A 183 7.39 -11.50 -1.84
C PHE A 183 6.51 -10.32 -2.32
N HIS A 184 5.19 -10.49 -2.39
CA HIS A 184 4.26 -9.40 -2.72
C HIS A 184 4.32 -8.28 -1.68
N ILE A 185 4.29 -8.61 -0.38
CA ILE A 185 4.38 -7.64 0.71
C ILE A 185 5.69 -6.85 0.63
N GLU A 186 6.84 -7.52 0.46
CA GLU A 186 8.12 -6.82 0.32
C GLU A 186 8.17 -5.92 -0.91
N SER A 187 7.61 -6.37 -2.03
CA SER A 187 7.52 -5.56 -3.24
C SER A 187 6.68 -4.29 -3.07
N ILE A 188 5.59 -4.36 -2.28
CA ILE A 188 4.78 -3.20 -1.90
C ILE A 188 5.56 -2.27 -0.98
N ARG A 189 6.27 -2.80 0.01
CA ARG A 189 7.12 -2.01 0.91
C ARG A 189 8.21 -1.26 0.15
N GLU A 190 8.85 -1.91 -0.83
CA GLU A 190 9.81 -1.27 -1.72
C GLU A 190 9.18 -0.21 -2.62
N PHE A 191 7.94 -0.40 -3.07
CA PHE A 191 7.19 0.64 -3.76
C PHE A 191 6.95 1.86 -2.84
N ILE A 192 6.47 1.63 -1.62
CA ILE A 192 6.19 2.70 -0.64
C ILE A 192 7.46 3.51 -0.34
N LYS A 193 8.62 2.85 -0.16
CA LYS A 193 9.91 3.53 0.07
C LYS A 193 10.30 4.50 -1.04
N LYS A 194 9.83 4.25 -2.28
CA LYS A 194 10.16 5.04 -3.47
C LYS A 194 9.16 6.17 -3.74
N LEU A 195 8.01 6.19 -3.08
CA LEU A 195 7.06 7.29 -3.21
C LEU A 195 7.69 8.61 -2.75
N LYS A 196 7.47 9.67 -3.52
CA LYS A 196 7.88 11.03 -3.18
C LYS A 196 6.69 11.97 -3.22
N ILE A 197 6.64 12.88 -2.25
CA ILE A 197 5.63 13.93 -2.18
C ILE A 197 6.30 15.26 -2.49
N HIS A 198 5.72 15.98 -3.44
CA HIS A 198 6.05 17.36 -3.74
C HIS A 198 4.84 18.22 -3.39
N THR A 199 5.05 19.28 -2.62
CA THR A 199 4.04 20.30 -2.38
C THR A 199 4.42 21.54 -3.18
N GLY A 200 3.51 22.02 -4.03
CA GLY A 200 3.68 23.32 -4.67
C GLY A 200 3.85 24.41 -3.61
N ASN A 201 4.73 25.37 -3.86
CA ASN A 201 4.78 26.61 -3.09
C ASN A 201 3.42 27.30 -3.27
N VAL A 202 2.51 27.10 -2.33
CA VAL A 202 1.35 27.97 -2.17
C VAL A 202 1.91 29.25 -1.57
N GLU A 203 2.39 30.15 -2.43
CA GLU A 203 2.62 31.54 -2.06
C GLU A 203 1.32 32.06 -1.42
N ARG A 204 1.42 32.48 -0.16
CA ARG A 204 0.35 33.16 0.57
C ARG A 204 0.29 34.62 0.17
#